data_AF-A0A2S1R205-F1
#
_entry.id   AF-A0A2S1R205-F1
#
_cell.length_a   1.000
_cell.length_b   1.000
_cell.length_c   1.000
_cell.angle_alpha   90.00
_cell.angle_beta   90.00
_cell.angle_gamma   90.00
#
_symmetry.space_group_name_H-M   'P 1'
#
loop_
_entity.id
_entity.type
_entity.pdbx_description
1 polymer ?
#
loop_
_entity_poly.entity_id
_entity_poly.type
_entity_poly.pdbx_seq_one_letter_code
_entity_poly.pdbx_strand_id
1 'polypeptide(L)'
;MARRLELFADKENGDAPAFSTNFDNYGVILYYAFTVNKEKAILLYKAMVNKYHYALGYDLPLNGLSDNNTEVCIPIEQIPDVMSFITNDILPSLYVLPLDLNMIDEWNTGEDLETFLMNQGSFFDTFNIDGIVVDNYTVDYFIRIFNKLFHFFEQVFFCGTSYKVEIA
;
A
#
# COMPACT_ATOMS: atom_id res chain seq x y z
N MET A 1 -5.49 18.96 5.28
CA MET A 1 -6.32 17.74 5.27
C MET A 1 -5.37 16.61 4.93
N ALA A 2 -5.34 15.53 5.71
CA ALA A 2 -4.42 14.42 5.44
C ALA A 2 -4.79 13.79 4.09
N ARG A 3 -3.79 13.58 3.22
CA ARG A 3 -4.00 12.95 1.90
C ARG A 3 -4.50 11.52 2.09
N ARG A 4 -5.44 11.08 1.26
CA ARG A 4 -6.02 9.73 1.28
C ARG A 4 -5.65 8.98 0.01
N LEU A 5 -5.24 7.72 0.17
CA LEU A 5 -5.12 6.77 -0.92
C LEU A 5 -6.45 6.03 -1.04
N GLU A 6 -7.03 6.05 -2.24
CA GLU A 6 -8.27 5.34 -2.56
C GLU A 6 -8.04 4.40 -3.75
N LEU A 7 -8.33 3.12 -3.53
CA LEU A 7 -8.38 2.07 -4.53
C LEU A 7 -9.85 1.73 -4.75
N PHE A 8 -10.31 1.71 -6.00
CA PHE A 8 -11.71 1.41 -6.29
C PHE A 8 -11.86 0.75 -7.67
N ALA A 9 -12.72 -0.26 -7.75
CA ALA A 9 -13.32 -0.66 -9.01
C ALA A 9 -14.61 0.15 -9.20
N ASP A 10 -14.91 0.57 -10.43
CA ASP A 10 -16.20 1.20 -10.81
C ASP A 10 -16.80 2.20 -9.77
N LYS A 11 -16.21 3.39 -9.67
CA LYS A 11 -16.53 4.43 -8.65
C LYS A 11 -18.01 4.80 -8.55
N GLU A 12 -18.75 4.68 -9.64
CA GLU A 12 -20.17 5.04 -9.72
C GLU A 12 -21.09 3.96 -9.15
N ASN A 13 -20.55 2.75 -8.91
CA ASN A 13 -21.26 1.64 -8.28
C ASN A 13 -20.88 1.56 -6.79
N GLY A 14 -21.83 1.90 -5.92
CA GLY A 14 -21.63 1.87 -4.46
C GLY A 14 -21.36 0.47 -3.88
N ASP A 15 -21.64 -0.59 -4.64
CA ASP A 15 -21.36 -1.98 -4.25
C ASP A 15 -19.99 -2.47 -4.76
N ALA A 16 -19.26 -1.65 -5.53
CA ALA A 16 -17.97 -2.04 -6.07
C ALA A 16 -16.89 -2.06 -4.98
N PRO A 17 -15.90 -2.98 -5.08
CA PRO A 17 -14.84 -3.07 -4.11
C PRO A 17 -14.08 -1.75 -4.02
N ALA A 18 -13.87 -1.29 -2.78
CA ALA A 18 -13.06 -0.13 -2.49
C ALA A 18 -12.17 -0.39 -1.26
N PHE A 19 -10.96 0.16 -1.31
CA PHE A 19 -10.04 0.22 -0.20
C PHE A 19 -9.60 1.68 -0.04
N SER A 20 -9.62 2.20 1.19
CA SER A 20 -9.11 3.53 1.46
C SER A 20 -8.27 3.55 2.73
N THR A 21 -7.22 4.36 2.70
CA THR A 21 -6.33 4.61 3.82
C THR A 21 -5.79 6.04 3.74
N ASN A 22 -5.31 6.62 4.85
CA ASN A 22 -4.51 7.84 4.75
C ASN A 22 -3.11 7.51 4.19
N PHE A 23 -2.42 8.52 3.68
CA PHE A 23 -1.12 8.36 3.05
C PHE A 23 -0.03 7.90 4.03
N ASP A 24 -0.14 8.31 5.31
CA ASP A 24 0.77 7.90 6.39
C ASP A 24 0.73 6.39 6.61
N ASN A 25 -0.47 5.84 6.80
CA ASN A 25 -0.69 4.41 6.93
C ASN A 25 -0.21 3.66 5.69
N TYR A 26 -0.39 4.24 4.50
CA TYR A 26 0.07 3.61 3.26
C TYR A 26 1.60 3.42 3.25
N GLY A 27 2.36 4.43 3.66
CA GLY A 27 3.81 4.30 3.84
C GLY A 27 4.18 3.20 4.84
N VAL A 28 3.49 3.17 5.97
CA VAL A 28 3.73 2.18 7.04
C VAL A 28 3.33 0.74 6.64
N ILE A 29 2.22 0.56 5.91
CA ILE A 29 1.80 -0.72 5.33
C ILE A 29 2.86 -1.27 4.38
N LEU A 30 3.33 -0.43 3.46
CA LEU A 30 4.36 -0.81 2.51
C LEU A 30 5.70 -1.10 3.18
N TYR A 31 6.03 -0.37 4.25
CA TYR A 31 7.22 -0.64 5.02
C TYR A 31 7.17 -2.00 5.72
N TYR A 32 6.06 -2.33 6.38
CA TYR A 32 5.91 -3.67 6.94
C TYR A 32 6.09 -4.74 5.86
N ALA A 33 5.41 -4.61 4.73
CA ALA A 33 5.55 -5.55 3.61
C ALA A 33 7.02 -5.66 3.14
N PHE A 34 7.75 -4.56 3.08
CA PHE A 34 9.16 -4.53 2.72
C PHE A 34 10.04 -5.31 3.72
N THR A 35 9.78 -5.20 5.03
CA THR A 35 10.51 -5.96 6.06
C THR A 35 10.30 -7.48 5.93
N VAL A 36 9.16 -7.91 5.40
CA VAL A 36 8.84 -9.33 5.17
C VAL A 36 9.52 -9.84 3.89
N ASN A 37 9.34 -9.14 2.77
CA ASN A 37 10.00 -9.48 1.51
C ASN A 37 10.09 -8.25 0.58
N LYS A 38 11.30 -7.74 0.40
CA LYS A 38 11.57 -6.56 -0.43
C LYS A 38 11.09 -6.69 -1.88
N GLU A 39 11.33 -7.84 -2.52
CA GLU A 39 10.99 -8.02 -3.94
C GLU A 39 9.47 -8.02 -4.15
N LYS A 40 8.74 -8.77 -3.31
CA LYS A 40 7.28 -8.85 -3.40
C LYS A 40 6.60 -7.57 -2.90
N ALA A 41 7.22 -6.82 -2.00
CA ALA A 41 6.72 -5.50 -1.58
C ALA A 41 6.65 -4.50 -2.75
N ILE A 42 7.57 -4.58 -3.71
CA ILE A 42 7.51 -3.76 -4.93
C ILE A 42 6.27 -4.12 -5.76
N LEU A 43 5.85 -5.38 -5.78
CA LEU A 43 4.64 -5.79 -6.48
C LEU A 43 3.40 -5.23 -5.78
N LEU A 44 3.33 -5.30 -4.45
CA LEU A 44 2.25 -4.71 -3.66
C LEU A 44 2.15 -3.19 -3.88
N TYR A 45 3.29 -2.50 -3.93
CA TYR A 45 3.32 -1.08 -4.26
C TYR A 45 2.71 -0.75 -5.61
N LYS A 46 3.12 -1.47 -6.65
CA LYS A 46 2.58 -1.26 -8.01
C LYS A 46 1.07 -1.52 -8.05
N ALA A 47 0.56 -2.39 -7.17
CA ALA A 47 -0.88 -2.62 -6.98
C ALA A 47 -1.61 -1.49 -6.26
N MET A 48 -0.89 -0.54 -5.66
CA MET A 48 -1.45 0.52 -4.83
C MET A 48 -1.06 1.92 -5.32
N VAL A 49 -0.46 2.05 -6.51
CA VAL A 49 -0.01 3.32 -7.09
C VAL A 49 -0.52 3.45 -8.53
N ASN A 50 -0.86 4.66 -8.94
CA ASN A 50 -1.21 4.93 -10.34
C ASN A 50 0.04 5.00 -11.22
N LYS A 51 -0.14 4.84 -12.53
CA LYS A 51 0.95 4.85 -13.52
C LYS A 51 1.74 6.15 -13.50
N TYR A 52 1.08 7.29 -13.30
CA TYR A 52 1.74 8.59 -13.28
C TYR A 52 2.72 8.70 -12.11
N HIS A 53 2.28 8.42 -10.87
CA HIS A 53 3.13 8.48 -9.70
C HIS A 53 4.23 7.44 -9.72
N TYR A 54 3.96 6.23 -10.23
CA TYR A 54 5.00 5.24 -10.45
C TYR A 54 6.07 5.72 -11.43
N ALA A 55 5.65 6.27 -12.58
CA ALA A 55 6.59 6.76 -13.59
C ALA A 55 7.40 7.96 -13.07
N LEU A 56 6.75 8.89 -12.38
CA LEU A 56 7.38 10.06 -11.78
C LEU A 56 8.41 9.68 -10.71
N GLY A 57 8.06 8.77 -9.79
CA GLY A 57 8.95 8.37 -8.69
C GLY A 57 10.18 7.57 -9.13
N TYR A 58 10.14 6.95 -10.30
CA TYR A 58 11.21 6.10 -10.84
C TYR A 58 11.90 6.70 -12.07
N ASP A 59 11.75 8.01 -12.31
CA ASP A 59 12.30 8.73 -13.46
C ASP A 59 12.02 8.04 -14.82
N LEU A 60 10.84 7.44 -14.96
CA LEU A 60 10.40 6.79 -16.19
C LEU A 60 9.71 7.78 -17.14
N PRO A 61 9.75 7.57 -18.46
CA PRO A 61 9.07 8.43 -19.42
C PRO A 61 7.56 8.50 -19.16
N LEU A 62 7.02 9.72 -19.00
CA LEU A 62 5.61 9.93 -18.70
C LEU A 62 4.67 9.60 -19.87
N ASN A 63 5.12 9.66 -21.13
CA ASN A 63 4.35 9.20 -22.30
C ASN A 63 2.88 9.68 -22.36
N GLY A 64 2.60 10.93 -21.95
CA GLY A 64 1.25 11.50 -21.94
C GLY A 64 0.46 11.27 -20.64
N LEU A 65 1.06 10.66 -19.62
CA LEU A 65 0.52 10.61 -18.25
C LEU A 65 0.59 12.00 -17.60
N SER A 66 -0.42 12.31 -16.79
CA SER A 66 -0.47 13.50 -15.93
C SER A 66 -0.95 13.12 -14.53
N ASP A 67 -0.92 14.10 -13.62
CA ASP A 67 -1.45 14.04 -12.26
C ASP A 67 -2.89 13.50 -12.15
N ASN A 68 -3.74 13.74 -13.15
CA ASN A 68 -5.10 13.20 -13.24
C ASN A 68 -5.18 11.71 -13.63
N ASN A 69 -4.07 11.03 -13.89
CA ASN A 69 -4.09 9.60 -14.22
C ASN A 69 -4.43 8.79 -12.98
N THR A 70 -5.46 7.96 -13.09
CA THR A 70 -5.92 7.08 -12.01
C THR A 70 -5.72 5.60 -12.34
N GLU A 71 -5.11 5.29 -13.48
CA GLU A 71 -4.89 3.90 -13.89
C GLU A 71 -3.83 3.26 -13.01
N VAL A 72 -4.12 2.08 -12.46
CA VAL A 72 -3.16 1.32 -11.66
C VAL A 72 -1.94 0.87 -12.48
N CYS A 73 -0.79 0.74 -11.82
CA CYS A 73 0.47 0.39 -12.45
C CYS A 73 0.58 -1.09 -12.87
N ILE A 74 -0.13 -2.02 -12.22
CA ILE A 74 -0.10 -3.45 -12.58
C ILE A 74 -1.29 -3.89 -13.42
N PRO A 75 -1.10 -4.90 -14.29
CA PRO A 75 -2.21 -5.56 -14.97
C PRO A 75 -2.90 -6.58 -14.05
N ILE A 76 -4.13 -6.98 -14.38
CA ILE A 76 -4.96 -7.85 -13.53
C ILE A 76 -4.36 -9.25 -13.33
N GLU A 77 -3.58 -9.72 -14.30
CA GLU A 77 -2.90 -11.02 -14.27
C GLU A 77 -1.83 -11.11 -13.17
N GLN A 78 -1.37 -9.98 -12.64
CA GLN A 78 -0.40 -9.92 -11.54
C GLN A 78 -1.07 -9.83 -10.15
N ILE A 79 -2.39 -9.67 -10.07
CA ILE A 79 -3.12 -9.61 -8.81
C ILE A 79 -3.00 -10.90 -7.98
N PRO A 80 -3.04 -12.11 -8.58
CA PRO A 80 -2.81 -13.35 -7.82
C PRO A 80 -1.46 -13.40 -7.09
N ASP A 81 -0.41 -12.82 -7.66
CA ASP A 81 0.91 -12.77 -7.03
C ASP A 81 0.92 -11.80 -5.83
N VAL A 82 0.19 -10.67 -5.92
CA VAL A 82 -0.03 -9.74 -4.80
C VAL A 82 -0.81 -10.42 -3.69
N MET A 83 -1.90 -11.11 -4.02
CA MET A 83 -2.72 -11.85 -3.07
C MET A 83 -1.91 -12.93 -2.37
N SER A 84 -1.13 -13.72 -3.14
CA SER A 84 -0.24 -14.75 -2.62
C SER A 84 0.80 -14.18 -1.66
N PHE A 85 1.37 -13.01 -1.96
CA PHE A 85 2.28 -12.35 -1.04
C PHE A 85 1.60 -11.99 0.29
N ILE A 86 0.40 -11.43 0.24
CA ILE A 86 -0.37 -11.10 1.46
C ILE A 86 -0.67 -12.37 2.27
N THR A 87 -1.16 -13.44 1.65
CA THR A 87 -1.64 -14.63 2.37
C THR A 87 -0.54 -15.57 2.82
N ASN A 88 0.57 -15.66 2.07
CA ASN A 88 1.60 -16.67 2.30
C ASN A 88 2.82 -16.11 3.04
N ASP A 89 3.05 -14.79 3.00
CA ASP A 89 4.22 -14.18 3.63
C ASP A 89 3.82 -13.13 4.70
N ILE A 90 2.99 -12.15 4.34
CA ILE A 90 2.66 -11.03 5.24
C ILE A 90 1.79 -11.49 6.41
N LEU A 91 0.62 -12.06 6.16
CA LEU A 91 -0.28 -12.46 7.23
C LEU A 91 0.34 -13.53 8.16
N PRO A 92 1.03 -14.57 7.65
CA PRO A 92 1.71 -15.54 8.50
C PRO A 92 2.80 -14.93 9.39
N SER A 93 3.54 -13.93 8.90
CA SER A 93 4.55 -13.24 9.73
C SER A 93 3.93 -12.38 10.83
N LEU A 94 2.72 -11.86 10.64
CA LEU A 94 1.98 -11.13 11.67
C LEU A 94 1.35 -12.06 12.72
N TYR A 95 0.78 -13.18 12.30
CA TYR A 95 0.03 -14.08 13.20
C TYR A 95 0.88 -14.78 14.26
N VAL A 96 2.21 -14.73 14.15
CA VAL A 96 3.13 -15.26 15.17
C VAL A 96 3.51 -14.23 16.24
N LEU A 97 3.08 -12.97 16.10
CA LEU A 97 3.40 -11.87 17.00
C LEU A 97 2.22 -11.56 17.96
N PRO A 98 2.48 -10.96 19.14
CA PRO A 98 1.43 -10.48 20.03
C PRO A 98 0.58 -9.38 19.36
N LEU A 99 -0.76 -9.48 19.46
CA LEU A 99 -1.68 -8.56 18.77
C LEU A 99 -1.54 -7.10 19.19
N ASP A 100 -1.12 -6.86 20.44
CA ASP A 100 -0.91 -5.56 21.06
C ASP A 100 0.51 -5.01 20.85
N LEU A 101 1.41 -5.79 20.25
CA LEU A 101 2.76 -5.32 19.93
C LEU A 101 2.68 -4.13 18.96
N ASN A 102 3.26 -3.01 19.37
CA ASN A 102 3.44 -1.83 18.53
C ASN A 102 4.63 -2.04 17.59
N MET A 103 4.38 -2.08 16.29
CA MET A 103 5.43 -2.35 15.30
C MET A 103 6.43 -1.20 15.17
N ILE A 104 6.03 0.03 15.50
CA ILE A 104 6.92 1.20 15.44
C ILE A 104 8.02 1.11 16.50
N ASP A 105 7.67 0.61 17.69
CA ASP A 105 8.61 0.40 18.77
C ASP A 105 9.58 -0.74 18.41
N GLU A 106 9.06 -1.82 17.83
CA GLU A 106 9.87 -2.96 17.35
C GLU A 106 10.87 -2.55 16.26
N TRP A 107 10.46 -1.65 15.35
CA TRP A 107 11.35 -1.09 14.33
C TRP A 107 12.35 -0.06 14.88
N ASN A 108 12.20 0.34 16.14
CA ASN A 108 13.04 1.32 16.82
C ASN A 108 13.20 2.61 15.98
N THR A 109 12.08 3.12 15.48
CA THR A 109 12.08 4.26 14.54
C THR A 109 12.53 5.59 15.16
N GLY A 110 12.60 5.67 16.49
CA GLY A 110 12.93 6.89 17.21
C GLY A 110 11.75 7.86 17.26
N GLU A 111 12.04 9.16 17.15
CA GLU A 111 11.01 10.22 17.24
C GLU A 111 10.43 10.63 15.87
N ASP A 112 11.02 10.19 14.76
CA ASP A 112 10.62 10.60 13.42
C ASP A 112 10.49 9.39 12.46
N LEU A 113 9.25 8.95 12.30
CA LEU A 113 8.88 7.85 11.40
C LEU A 113 9.04 8.22 9.92
N GLU A 114 8.86 9.50 9.54
CA GLU A 114 9.00 9.94 8.16
C GLU A 114 10.46 9.85 7.71
N THR A 115 11.36 10.46 8.49
CA THR A 115 12.81 10.35 8.26
C THR A 115 13.26 8.90 8.28
N PHE A 116 12.72 8.10 9.21
CA PHE A 116 13.01 6.67 9.25
C PHE A 116 12.63 5.99 7.93
N LEU A 117 11.40 6.17 7.44
CA LEU A 117 10.93 5.57 6.18
C LEU A 117 11.78 6.01 4.97
N MET A 118 12.08 7.30 4.83
CA MET A 118 12.94 7.81 3.75
C MET A 118 14.34 7.16 3.78
N ASN A 119 14.93 6.97 4.96
CA ASN A 119 16.23 6.32 5.09
C ASN A 119 16.24 4.84 4.67
N GLN A 120 15.09 4.17 4.57
CA GLN A 120 15.01 2.74 4.19
C GLN A 120 15.13 2.52 2.67
N GLY A 121 15.18 3.61 1.88
CA GLY A 121 15.67 3.61 0.50
C GLY A 121 14.71 4.19 -0.53
N SER A 122 15.15 4.12 -1.80
CA SER A 122 14.58 4.81 -2.99
C SER A 122 13.08 4.65 -3.22
N PHE A 123 12.51 3.58 -2.68
CA PHE A 123 11.08 3.33 -2.75
C PHE A 123 10.30 4.37 -1.93
N PHE A 124 10.77 4.68 -0.72
CA PHE A 124 10.12 5.61 0.19
C PHE A 124 10.48 7.08 -0.07
N ASP A 125 11.61 7.35 -0.74
CA ASP A 125 11.97 8.69 -1.24
C ASP A 125 10.88 9.29 -2.18
N THR A 126 10.03 8.43 -2.73
CA THR A 126 8.91 8.83 -3.59
C THR A 126 7.63 9.18 -2.83
N PHE A 127 7.56 8.91 -1.52
CA PHE A 127 6.43 9.30 -0.66
C PHE A 127 6.80 10.55 0.14
N ASN A 128 6.18 11.68 -0.21
CA ASN A 128 6.15 12.82 0.69
C ASN A 128 4.96 12.61 1.66
N ILE A 129 5.27 12.17 2.88
CA ILE A 129 4.27 11.84 3.91
C ILE A 129 4.21 13.01 4.90
N ASP A 130 3.20 13.86 4.75
CA ASP A 130 3.06 15.08 5.55
C ASP A 130 2.66 14.73 7.00
N GLY A 131 3.63 14.64 7.91
CA GLY A 131 3.40 14.60 9.36
C GLY A 131 2.68 13.36 9.85
N ILE A 132 3.40 12.22 9.88
CA ILE A 132 2.87 10.95 10.36
C ILE A 132 2.46 11.05 11.83
N VAL A 133 1.17 10.92 12.09
CA VAL A 133 0.67 10.72 13.45
C VAL A 133 0.87 9.26 13.83
N VAL A 134 1.90 9.01 14.64
CA VAL A 134 2.19 7.69 15.21
C VAL A 134 1.17 7.38 16.29
N ASP A 135 0.06 6.75 15.93
CA ASP A 135 -0.87 6.20 16.93
C ASP A 135 -1.41 4.84 16.49
N ASN A 136 -1.12 3.82 17.30
CA ASN A 136 -1.71 2.47 17.25
C ASN A 136 -1.42 1.61 16.01
N TYR A 137 -0.17 1.61 15.50
CA TYR A 137 0.30 0.62 14.52
C TYR A 137 0.62 -0.74 15.15
N THR A 138 -0.38 -1.35 15.79
CA THR A 138 -0.25 -2.67 16.41
C THR A 138 -0.33 -3.79 15.40
N VAL A 139 0.11 -4.99 15.77
CA VAL A 139 -0.07 -6.21 14.95
C VAL A 139 -1.54 -6.42 14.55
N ASP A 140 -2.51 -6.18 15.44
CA ASP A 140 -3.95 -6.22 15.09
C ASP A 140 -4.32 -5.25 13.97
N TYR A 141 -3.79 -4.02 14.02
CA TYR A 141 -4.01 -3.02 12.97
C TYR A 141 -3.52 -3.55 11.60
N PHE A 142 -2.30 -4.09 11.54
CA PHE A 142 -1.73 -4.61 10.30
C PHE A 142 -2.50 -5.84 9.79
N ILE A 143 -2.86 -6.77 10.66
CA ILE A 143 -3.70 -7.92 10.29
C ILE A 143 -5.01 -7.42 9.66
N ARG A 144 -5.70 -6.48 10.30
CA ARG A 144 -6.96 -5.94 9.80
C ARG A 144 -6.80 -5.25 8.45
N ILE A 145 -5.75 -4.45 8.27
CA ILE A 145 -5.56 -3.69 7.03
C ILE A 145 -5.14 -4.58 5.85
N PHE A 146 -4.27 -5.57 6.08
CA PHE A 146 -3.89 -6.54 5.05
C PHE A 146 -5.03 -7.47 4.67
N ASN A 147 -5.89 -7.88 5.61
CA ASN A 147 -7.10 -8.63 5.29
C ASN A 147 -8.06 -7.80 4.43
N LYS A 148 -8.28 -6.51 4.76
CA LYS A 148 -9.11 -5.61 3.91
C LYS A 148 -8.53 -5.46 2.51
N LEU A 149 -7.23 -5.29 2.41
CA LEU A 149 -6.54 -5.14 1.13
C LEU A 149 -6.58 -6.43 0.31
N PHE A 150 -6.41 -7.59 0.95
CA PHE A 150 -6.61 -8.89 0.32
C PHE A 150 -8.02 -9.04 -0.24
N HIS A 151 -9.06 -8.74 0.55
CA HIS A 151 -10.45 -8.85 0.09
C HIS A 151 -10.77 -7.90 -1.07
N PHE A 152 -10.18 -6.70 -1.07
CA PHE A 152 -10.27 -5.80 -2.22
C PHE A 152 -9.71 -6.46 -3.49
N PHE A 153 -8.47 -6.97 -3.43
CA PHE A 153 -7.83 -7.62 -4.57
C PHE A 153 -8.54 -8.90 -5.00
N GLU A 154 -9.06 -9.68 -4.06
CA GLU A 154 -9.87 -10.87 -4.30
C GLU A 154 -11.12 -10.54 -5.11
N GLN A 155 -11.86 -9.50 -4.74
CA GLN A 155 -13.04 -9.06 -5.48
C GLN A 155 -12.69 -8.52 -6.87
N VAL A 156 -11.65 -7.69 -6.98
CA VAL A 156 -11.12 -7.19 -8.26
C VAL A 156 -10.81 -8.35 -9.21
N PHE A 157 -10.08 -9.35 -8.72
CA PHE A 157 -9.68 -10.52 -9.50
C PHE A 157 -10.89 -11.38 -9.87
N PHE A 158 -11.78 -11.68 -8.94
CA PHE A 158 -12.96 -12.51 -9.18
C PHE A 158 -13.94 -11.87 -10.17
N CYS A 159 -14.13 -10.55 -10.10
CA CYS A 159 -14.97 -9.82 -11.04
C CYS A 159 -14.30 -9.61 -12.41
N GLY A 160 -12.98 -9.82 -12.53
CA GLY A 160 -12.24 -9.59 -13.77
C GLY A 160 -12.19 -8.11 -14.16
N THR A 161 -12.32 -7.19 -13.20
CA THR A 161 -12.47 -5.76 -13.45
C THR A 161 -11.16 -5.02 -13.14
N SER A 162 -10.77 -4.07 -13.99
CA SER A 162 -9.67 -3.15 -13.66
C SER A 162 -10.08 -2.18 -12.55
N TYR A 163 -9.12 -1.72 -11.75
CA TYR A 163 -9.35 -0.75 -10.68
C TYR A 163 -8.45 0.47 -10.86
N LYS A 164 -8.79 1.53 -10.13
CA LYS A 164 -8.11 2.82 -10.16
C LYS A 164 -7.50 3.13 -8.81
N VAL A 165 -6.50 3.99 -8.84
CA VAL A 165 -5.82 4.54 -7.66
C VAL A 165 -5.88 6.05 -7.71
N GLU A 166 -6.49 6.66 -6.69
CA GLU A 166 -6.56 8.10 -6.49
C GLU A 166 -5.84 8.51 -5.20
N ILE A 167 -5.21 9.69 -5.23
CA ILE A 167 -4.70 10.37 -4.05
C ILE A 167 -5.55 11.64 -3.87
N ALA A 168 -6.40 11.65 -2.84
CA ALA A 168 -7.40 12.69 -2.56
C ALA A 168 -7.02 13.55 -1.36
#